data_AF-A0A7S2PX62-F1
#
_entry.id   AF-A0A7S2PX62-F1
#
_cell.length_a   1.000
_cell.length_b   1.000
_cell.length_c   1.000
_cell.angle_alpha   90.00
_cell.angle_beta   90.00
_cell.angle_gamma   90.00
#
_symmetry.space_group_name_H-M   'P 1'
#
loop_
_entity.id
_entity.type
_entity.pdbx_description
1 polymer ?
#
loop_
_entity_poly.entity_id
_entity_poly.type
_entity_poly.pdbx_seq_one_letter_code
_entity_poly.pdbx_strand_id
1 'polypeptide(L)'
;VPDACHQPLASFPSLVGTMFCWALSLLSSVLLLVVGYACASPRLSTSFITPINHSLQKSELQYRGTSSSEDHVPNECLVDIPFEKRKQIETRHPVIAKHIFSSEAKIRPTEEWFYAYLGMTSTEQKRFHKKLPDSNNGKSTIQRLGRHRLHEWFAFFLNDKTVGLSHKQLRKMVLSRPQLLSYKLSNIQATTTFFREELGLSSKDFISMLQSYPSVLMYSIDNRLRPTVDFLQNTVQCTDQRVKRICTSYPNVFSHSLDKTFLPKLAFLKELGLNRSEVSQVVKFAPTLWLSEKNL
;
A
#
# COMPACT_ATOMS: atom_id res chain seq x y z
N VAL A 1 58.63 43.84 -20.62
CA VAL A 1 59.08 45.25 -20.78
C VAL A 1 59.44 45.41 -22.24
N PRO A 2 58.92 46.41 -22.99
CA PRO A 2 57.77 47.30 -22.70
C PRO A 2 56.41 46.52 -22.80
N ASP A 3 55.23 47.04 -23.18
CA ASP A 3 54.47 48.16 -22.57
C ASP A 3 52.94 48.15 -22.89
N ALA A 4 52.25 49.10 -22.24
CA ALA A 4 51.00 49.85 -22.51
C ALA A 4 50.40 49.92 -23.95
N CYS A 5 49.15 50.36 -24.19
CA CYS A 5 48.11 51.05 -23.41
C CYS A 5 46.71 50.71 -24.03
N HIS A 6 45.56 50.71 -23.34
CA HIS A 6 44.84 51.90 -22.87
C HIS A 6 43.79 51.59 -21.76
N GLN A 7 43.44 52.67 -21.05
CA GLN A 7 42.60 52.83 -19.85
C GLN A 7 41.16 53.32 -20.20
N PRO A 8 40.24 53.72 -19.25
CA PRO A 8 39.97 53.26 -17.86
C PRO A 8 38.47 53.31 -17.36
N LEU A 9 38.27 52.84 -16.11
CA LEU A 9 37.43 53.39 -14.99
C LEU A 9 35.87 53.51 -15.00
N ALA A 10 35.32 53.00 -13.87
CA ALA A 10 34.09 53.39 -13.14
C ALA A 10 32.69 53.15 -13.82
N SER A 11 31.59 52.87 -13.11
CA SER A 11 31.24 52.93 -11.66
C SER A 11 30.14 51.90 -11.25
N PHE A 12 30.00 51.67 -9.93
CA PHE A 12 28.87 50.97 -9.26
C PHE A 12 27.52 51.73 -9.44
N PRO A 13 26.31 51.09 -9.32
CA PRO A 13 25.83 50.54 -8.03
C PRO A 13 24.78 49.37 -8.04
N SER A 14 24.38 49.02 -6.80
CA SER A 14 23.11 48.41 -6.33
C SER A 14 22.86 46.88 -6.39
N LEU A 15 23.32 46.23 -5.32
CA LEU A 15 22.91 44.91 -4.83
C LEU A 15 21.45 44.89 -4.32
N VAL A 16 20.45 44.92 -5.21
CA VAL A 16 19.02 44.71 -4.85
C VAL A 16 18.27 43.82 -5.87
N GLY A 17 18.69 43.76 -7.14
CA GLY A 17 17.91 43.10 -8.20
C GLY A 17 17.92 41.56 -8.24
N THR A 18 18.97 40.90 -7.75
CA THR A 18 19.22 39.47 -8.05
C THR A 18 18.48 38.47 -7.14
N MET A 19 17.93 38.88 -6.00
CA MET A 19 17.14 37.99 -5.13
C MET A 19 15.67 37.84 -5.55
N PHE A 20 15.13 38.76 -6.36
CA PHE A 20 13.72 38.71 -6.78
C PHE A 20 13.45 37.77 -7.98
N CYS A 21 14.44 37.55 -8.86
CA CYS A 21 14.25 36.70 -10.05
C CYS A 21 14.15 35.20 -9.74
N TRP A 22 14.75 34.70 -8.66
CA TRP A 22 14.64 33.29 -8.28
C TRP A 22 13.29 32.92 -7.63
N ALA A 23 12.60 33.90 -7.02
CA ALA A 23 11.29 33.68 -6.39
C ALA A 23 10.14 33.51 -7.40
N LEU A 24 10.21 34.19 -8.55
CA LEU A 24 9.16 34.16 -9.56
C LEU A 24 9.17 32.90 -10.44
N SER A 25 10.35 32.30 -10.67
CA SER A 25 10.45 31.06 -11.48
C SER A 25 9.85 29.83 -10.78
N LEU A 26 9.91 29.79 -9.44
CA LEU A 26 9.31 28.73 -8.62
C LEU A 26 7.77 28.78 -8.54
N LEU A 27 7.15 29.93 -8.79
CA LEU A 27 5.69 30.09 -8.82
C LEU A 27 5.06 29.66 -10.16
N SER A 28 5.82 29.72 -11.27
CA SER A 28 5.35 29.29 -12.59
C SER A 28 5.14 27.77 -12.67
N SER A 29 6.08 26.97 -12.13
CA SER A 29 6.01 25.50 -12.20
C SER A 29 4.92 24.86 -11.33
N VAL A 30 4.42 25.57 -10.30
CA VAL A 30 3.34 25.06 -9.44
C VAL A 30 1.95 25.32 -10.05
N LEU A 31 1.79 26.38 -10.85
CA LEU A 31 0.51 26.73 -11.44
C LEU A 31 0.07 25.75 -12.56
N LEU A 32 1.04 25.15 -13.27
CA LEU A 32 0.78 24.15 -14.32
C LEU A 32 0.28 22.78 -13.80
N LEU A 33 0.39 22.51 -12.49
CA LEU A 33 -0.15 21.28 -11.89
C LEU A 33 -1.60 21.41 -11.39
N VAL A 34 -2.17 22.63 -11.37
CA VAL A 34 -3.52 22.88 -10.85
C VAL A 34 -4.58 23.04 -11.95
N VAL A 35 -4.17 23.36 -13.19
CA VAL A 35 -5.10 23.58 -14.33
C VAL A 35 -5.24 22.34 -15.24
N GLY A 36 -4.40 21.32 -15.07
CA GLY A 36 -4.29 20.19 -16.01
C GLY A 36 -5.31 19.04 -15.90
N TYR A 37 -6.25 19.06 -14.95
CA TYR A 37 -7.13 17.90 -14.65
C TYR A 37 -8.64 18.16 -14.76
N ALA A 38 -9.05 19.14 -15.58
CA ALA A 38 -10.46 19.44 -15.83
C ALA A 38 -10.77 19.79 -17.30
N CYS A 39 -10.48 18.88 -18.25
CA CYS A 39 -11.20 18.77 -19.54
C CYS A 39 -10.70 17.61 -20.42
N ALA A 40 -11.37 16.45 -20.41
CA ALA A 40 -11.26 15.43 -21.46
C ALA A 40 -12.40 14.39 -21.39
N SER A 41 -13.54 14.68 -22.02
CA SER A 41 -14.48 13.67 -22.55
C SER A 41 -15.16 14.25 -23.81
N PRO A 42 -15.33 13.48 -24.90
CA PRO A 42 -15.46 14.07 -26.22
C PRO A 42 -16.90 14.31 -26.71
N ARG A 43 -17.05 15.43 -27.44
CA ARG A 43 -17.93 15.68 -28.60
C ARG A 43 -19.41 15.26 -28.54
N LEU A 44 -20.25 16.30 -28.52
CA LEU A 44 -21.62 16.28 -29.00
C LEU A 44 -21.72 15.88 -30.48
N SER A 45 -22.78 15.16 -30.84
CA SER A 45 -23.43 15.26 -32.15
C SER A 45 -24.92 15.56 -31.93
N THR A 46 -25.41 16.57 -32.64
CA THR A 46 -26.84 16.94 -32.74
C THR A 46 -27.67 15.74 -33.26
N SER A 47 -28.98 15.60 -33.01
CA SER A 47 -30.04 16.58 -33.29
C SER A 47 -31.44 16.06 -32.91
N PHE A 48 -32.44 16.97 -32.96
CA PHE A 48 -33.89 16.78 -33.19
C PHE A 48 -34.93 16.56 -32.06
N ILE A 49 -35.97 17.41 -32.18
CA ILE A 49 -37.39 17.29 -31.77
C ILE A 49 -37.78 17.72 -30.33
N THR A 50 -39.02 18.23 -30.26
CA THR A 50 -39.57 19.19 -29.27
C THR A 50 -40.54 18.47 -28.27
N PRO A 51 -41.55 19.10 -27.62
CA PRO A 51 -41.64 19.05 -26.15
C PRO A 51 -42.90 18.33 -25.61
N ILE A 52 -43.20 18.52 -24.30
CA ILE A 52 -44.52 18.47 -23.62
C ILE A 52 -44.74 17.30 -22.61
N ASN A 53 -45.07 17.71 -21.37
CA ASN A 53 -45.93 17.10 -20.32
C ASN A 53 -45.49 16.03 -19.27
N HIS A 54 -45.60 16.48 -18.00
CA HIS A 54 -46.36 15.92 -16.87
C HIS A 54 -45.78 14.94 -15.80
N SER A 55 -46.34 15.12 -14.58
CA SER A 55 -46.28 14.29 -13.35
C SER A 55 -44.92 14.18 -12.62
N LEU A 56 -44.78 14.66 -11.37
CA LEU A 56 -45.21 14.05 -10.07
C LEU A 56 -44.45 12.73 -9.79
N GLN A 57 -43.84 12.45 -8.62
CA GLN A 57 -44.09 12.90 -7.24
C GLN A 57 -42.78 12.62 -6.41
N LYS A 58 -42.24 13.50 -5.56
CA LYS A 58 -42.46 13.58 -4.08
C LYS A 58 -43.02 12.30 -3.40
N SER A 59 -42.64 11.89 -2.19
CA SER A 59 -41.51 12.16 -1.27
C SER A 59 -41.75 11.33 0.02
N GLU A 60 -40.71 11.18 0.86
CA GLU A 60 -40.80 10.83 2.30
C GLU A 60 -41.34 9.45 2.75
N LEU A 61 -40.62 8.86 3.72
CA LEU A 61 -41.24 8.31 4.93
C LEU A 61 -40.23 8.42 6.09
N GLN A 62 -40.67 9.03 7.20
CA GLN A 62 -39.89 9.25 8.43
C GLN A 62 -39.86 7.99 9.30
N TYR A 63 -38.94 7.92 10.27
CA TYR A 63 -39.32 7.43 11.61
C TYR A 63 -38.50 8.06 12.75
N ARG A 64 -39.16 8.23 13.90
CA ARG A 64 -38.59 8.61 15.22
C ARG A 64 -37.62 7.51 15.71
N GLY A 65 -36.66 7.72 16.61
CA GLY A 65 -36.45 8.83 17.55
C GLY A 65 -36.58 8.35 19.00
N THR A 66 -35.45 8.09 19.67
CA THR A 66 -35.35 7.92 21.13
C THR A 66 -34.12 8.65 21.66
N SER A 67 -34.29 9.30 22.81
CA SER A 67 -33.28 10.09 23.49
C SER A 67 -32.64 9.32 24.64
N SER A 68 -31.32 9.42 24.80
CA SER A 68 -30.66 9.22 26.09
C SER A 68 -29.41 10.09 26.19
N SER A 69 -29.28 10.71 27.36
CA SER A 69 -28.18 11.51 27.91
C SER A 69 -26.79 11.42 27.28
N GLU A 70 -26.19 12.61 27.22
CA GLU A 70 -24.78 12.96 27.07
C GLU A 70 -23.75 11.89 27.47
N ASP A 71 -22.79 11.65 26.57
CA ASP A 71 -21.37 11.55 26.91
C ASP A 71 -20.57 12.21 25.78
N HIS A 72 -19.86 13.31 26.09
CA HIS A 72 -19.22 14.16 25.08
C HIS A 72 -17.83 13.61 24.70
N VAL A 73 -17.80 12.54 23.89
CA VAL A 73 -16.55 11.96 23.36
C VAL A 73 -15.88 12.96 22.40
N PRO A 74 -14.65 13.43 22.67
CA PRO A 74 -13.97 14.38 21.79
C PRO A 74 -13.73 13.79 20.39
N ASN A 75 -13.90 14.60 19.34
CA ASN A 75 -13.73 14.20 17.93
C ASN A 75 -12.34 13.60 17.63
N GLU A 76 -12.19 12.27 17.72
CA GLU A 76 -10.92 11.56 17.51
C GLU A 76 -10.37 11.68 16.08
N CYS A 77 -11.16 12.15 15.11
CA CYS A 77 -10.73 12.27 13.71
C CYS A 77 -9.76 13.42 13.40
N LEU A 78 -9.52 14.35 14.34
CA LEU A 78 -8.53 15.43 14.16
C LEU A 78 -7.18 15.15 14.82
N VAL A 79 -7.04 14.02 15.52
CA VAL A 79 -5.85 13.69 16.34
C VAL A 79 -4.66 13.19 15.49
N ASP A 80 -4.91 12.75 14.25
CA ASP A 80 -3.90 12.21 13.33
C ASP A 80 -3.11 13.28 12.53
N ILE A 81 -3.43 14.57 12.65
CA ILE A 81 -2.67 15.65 12.00
C ILE A 81 -1.65 16.22 13.01
N PRO A 82 -0.33 16.10 12.77
CA PRO A 82 0.69 16.72 13.62
C PRO A 82 0.41 18.21 13.81
N PHE A 83 0.56 18.71 15.04
CA PHE A 83 0.19 20.08 15.44
C PHE A 83 0.78 21.14 14.50
N GLU A 84 2.03 20.96 14.06
CA GLU A 84 2.74 21.80 13.12
C GLU A 84 2.06 21.86 11.75
N LYS A 85 1.59 20.72 11.22
CA LYS A 85 0.84 20.65 9.95
C LYS A 85 -0.54 21.29 10.11
N ARG A 86 -1.21 21.06 11.24
CA ARG A 86 -2.50 21.70 11.56
C ARG A 86 -2.37 23.23 11.57
N LYS A 87 -1.39 23.74 12.33
CA LYS A 87 -1.08 25.18 12.43
C LYS A 87 -0.69 25.79 11.07
N GLN A 88 0.03 25.07 10.23
CA GLN A 88 0.32 25.50 8.86
C GLN A 88 -0.95 25.59 7.98
N ILE A 89 -1.89 24.65 8.10
CA ILE A 89 -3.17 24.69 7.37
C ILE A 89 -4.05 25.84 7.87
N GLU A 90 -4.15 26.02 9.19
CA GLU A 90 -4.86 27.15 9.83
C GLU A 90 -4.30 28.51 9.38
N THR A 91 -2.98 28.63 9.26
CA THR A 91 -2.31 29.87 8.82
C THR A 91 -2.45 30.12 7.32
N ARG A 92 -2.28 29.09 6.47
CA ARG A 92 -2.26 29.25 5.01
C ARG A 92 -3.66 29.27 4.37
N HIS A 93 -4.61 28.55 4.94
CA HIS A 93 -5.95 28.36 4.38
C HIS A 93 -7.03 28.47 5.46
N PRO A 94 -7.19 29.63 6.13
CA PRO A 94 -8.09 29.79 7.28
C PRO A 94 -9.55 29.44 6.98
N VAL A 95 -10.03 29.67 5.75
CA VAL A 95 -11.41 29.31 5.34
C VAL A 95 -11.58 27.78 5.26
N ILE A 96 -10.60 27.07 4.70
CA ILE A 96 -10.61 25.60 4.59
C ILE A 96 -10.41 25.00 5.98
N ALA A 97 -9.48 25.53 6.77
CA ALA A 97 -9.26 25.16 8.15
C ALA A 97 -10.54 25.31 8.99
N LYS A 98 -11.29 26.41 8.83
CA LYS A 98 -12.60 26.58 9.49
C LYS A 98 -13.60 25.50 9.08
N HIS A 99 -13.61 25.03 7.83
CA HIS A 99 -14.52 23.97 7.39
C HIS A 99 -14.06 22.55 7.79
N ILE A 100 -12.76 22.30 7.92
CA ILE A 100 -12.19 21.00 8.30
C ILE A 100 -12.16 20.84 9.83
N PHE A 101 -11.91 21.92 10.58
CA PHE A 101 -11.78 21.93 12.04
C PHE A 101 -13.01 22.48 12.78
N SER A 102 -14.11 22.81 12.07
CA SER A 102 -15.40 23.15 12.70
C SER A 102 -15.94 21.95 13.48
N SER A 103 -16.64 22.23 14.60
CA SER A 103 -17.45 21.25 15.34
C SER A 103 -18.56 20.62 14.49
N GLU A 104 -18.97 21.26 13.40
CA GLU A 104 -19.98 20.77 12.44
C GLU A 104 -19.38 19.87 11.35
N ALA A 105 -18.05 19.79 11.25
CA ALA A 105 -17.37 18.98 10.25
C ALA A 105 -17.57 17.48 10.55
N LYS A 106 -18.56 16.85 9.89
CA LYS A 106 -18.83 15.41 9.96
C LYS A 106 -17.74 14.58 9.26
N ILE A 107 -16.54 14.56 9.85
CA ILE A 107 -15.45 13.69 9.41
C ILE A 107 -15.82 12.26 9.78
N ARG A 108 -15.92 11.37 8.78
CA ARG A 108 -16.20 9.95 9.02
C ARG A 108 -15.10 9.31 9.88
N PRO A 109 -15.44 8.53 10.91
CA PRO A 109 -14.51 7.70 11.65
C PRO A 109 -13.59 6.88 10.74
N THR A 110 -12.35 6.65 11.19
CA THR A 110 -11.32 5.91 10.43
C THR A 110 -11.81 4.54 9.96
N GLU A 111 -12.61 3.85 10.77
CA GLU A 111 -13.18 2.55 10.45
C GLU A 111 -14.27 2.61 9.37
N GLU A 112 -15.22 3.55 9.47
CA GLU A 112 -16.21 3.80 8.41
C GLU A 112 -15.55 4.19 7.09
N TRP A 113 -14.53 5.04 7.14
CA TRP A 113 -13.74 5.41 5.96
C TRP A 113 -13.08 4.17 5.34
N PHE A 114 -12.46 3.30 6.15
CA PHE A 114 -11.79 2.10 5.68
C PHE A 114 -12.77 1.12 5.01
N TYR A 115 -13.94 0.87 5.61
CA TYR A 115 -14.96 0.00 5.02
C TYR A 115 -15.56 0.59 3.73
N ALA A 116 -15.79 1.92 3.68
CA ALA A 116 -16.26 2.60 2.48
C ALA A 116 -15.20 2.55 1.36
N TYR A 117 -13.92 2.80 1.67
CA TYR A 117 -12.81 2.79 0.72
C TYR A 117 -12.60 1.41 0.08
N LEU A 118 -12.75 0.34 0.85
CA LEU A 118 -12.68 -1.04 0.36
C LEU A 118 -14.00 -1.57 -0.23
N GLY A 119 -15.08 -0.78 -0.18
CA GLY A 119 -16.42 -1.22 -0.62
C GLY A 119 -16.87 -2.50 0.08
N MET A 120 -16.78 -2.54 1.40
CA MET A 120 -17.06 -3.73 2.21
C MET A 120 -18.53 -3.79 2.64
N THR A 121 -19.20 -4.89 2.31
CA THR A 121 -20.54 -5.21 2.81
C THR A 121 -20.52 -5.53 4.31
N SER A 122 -21.65 -5.36 5.01
CA SER A 122 -21.74 -5.64 6.46
C SER A 122 -21.41 -7.09 6.84
N THR A 123 -21.59 -8.04 5.91
CA THR A 123 -21.20 -9.45 6.11
C THR A 123 -19.69 -9.65 5.94
N GLU A 124 -19.05 -8.94 5.01
CA GLU A 124 -17.58 -8.90 4.89
C GLU A 124 -16.93 -8.22 6.10
N GLN A 125 -17.51 -7.14 6.63
CA GLN A 125 -17.05 -6.46 7.85
C GLN A 125 -17.03 -7.44 9.05
N LYS A 126 -18.13 -8.18 9.29
CA LYS A 126 -18.19 -9.22 10.34
C LYS A 126 -17.12 -10.32 10.14
N ARG A 127 -16.91 -10.78 8.91
CA ARG A 127 -15.86 -11.77 8.58
C ARG A 127 -14.45 -11.22 8.74
N PHE A 128 -14.25 -9.94 8.46
CA PHE A 128 -12.98 -9.23 8.60
C PHE A 128 -12.60 -9.09 10.08
N HIS A 129 -13.52 -8.59 10.91
CA HIS A 129 -13.34 -8.47 12.36
C HIS A 129 -13.10 -9.85 13.02
N LYS A 130 -13.77 -10.92 12.57
CA LYS A 130 -13.46 -12.29 13.06
C LYS A 130 -12.00 -12.74 12.76
N LYS A 131 -11.38 -12.23 11.69
CA LYS A 131 -9.97 -12.52 11.36
C LYS A 131 -8.99 -11.58 12.05
N LEU A 132 -9.39 -10.33 12.25
CA LEU A 132 -8.62 -9.28 12.90
C LEU A 132 -9.42 -8.76 14.10
N PRO A 133 -9.42 -9.51 15.23
CA PRO A 133 -10.16 -9.10 16.41
C PRO A 133 -9.64 -7.78 16.95
N ASP A 134 -10.50 -7.11 17.71
CA ASP A 134 -10.14 -5.87 18.37
C ASP A 134 -9.19 -6.08 19.54
N SER A 135 -8.54 -5.00 19.95
CA SER A 135 -7.68 -5.00 21.12
C SER A 135 -8.52 -4.97 22.40
N ASN A 136 -8.01 -5.58 23.48
CA ASN A 136 -8.65 -5.59 24.80
C ASN A 136 -9.03 -4.20 25.34
N ASN A 137 -8.49 -3.13 24.76
CA ASN A 137 -8.72 -1.74 25.13
C ASN A 137 -10.03 -1.14 24.56
N GLY A 138 -10.92 -1.95 23.99
CA GLY A 138 -12.25 -1.53 23.50
C GLY A 138 -12.25 -0.68 22.22
N LYS A 139 -11.07 -0.37 21.65
CA LYS A 139 -10.92 0.33 20.37
C LYS A 139 -10.63 -0.65 19.25
N SER A 140 -11.19 -0.38 18.05
CA SER A 140 -10.99 -1.29 16.93
C SER A 140 -9.55 -1.30 16.44
N THR A 141 -9.10 -2.43 15.91
CA THR A 141 -7.72 -2.52 15.39
C THR A 141 -7.50 -1.52 14.24
N ILE A 142 -8.53 -1.19 13.46
CA ILE A 142 -8.48 -0.19 12.39
C ILE A 142 -8.37 1.23 12.94
N GLN A 143 -9.15 1.58 13.99
CA GLN A 143 -9.04 2.86 14.68
C GLN A 143 -7.65 3.05 15.29
N ARG A 144 -7.10 2.02 15.95
CA ARG A 144 -5.76 2.04 16.56
C ARG A 144 -4.60 2.18 15.55
N LEU A 145 -4.79 1.75 14.30
CA LEU A 145 -3.77 1.91 13.26
C LEU A 145 -3.62 3.35 12.78
N GLY A 146 -4.65 4.18 12.94
CA GLY A 146 -4.68 5.56 12.46
C GLY A 146 -4.95 5.65 10.95
N ARG A 147 -5.65 6.69 10.52
CA ARG A 147 -6.02 6.90 9.12
C ARG A 147 -4.78 7.21 8.28
N HIS A 148 -3.85 7.99 8.80
CA HIS A 148 -2.62 8.38 8.10
C HIS A 148 -1.79 7.15 7.67
N ARG A 149 -1.52 6.22 8.59
CA ARG A 149 -0.78 4.98 8.31
C ARG A 149 -1.49 4.09 7.28
N LEU A 150 -2.82 4.00 7.34
CA LEU A 150 -3.59 3.22 6.36
C LEU A 150 -3.48 3.80 4.95
N HIS A 151 -3.49 5.13 4.82
CA HIS A 151 -3.25 5.79 3.54
C HIS A 151 -1.84 5.53 2.98
N GLU A 152 -0.79 5.63 3.80
CA GLU A 152 0.59 5.30 3.38
C GLU A 152 0.73 3.84 2.96
N TRP A 153 0.13 2.94 3.74
CA TRP A 153 0.12 1.50 3.47
C TRP A 153 -0.59 1.19 2.14
N PHE A 154 -1.76 1.77 1.88
CA PHE A 154 -2.43 1.63 0.58
C PHE A 154 -1.64 2.26 -0.57
N ALA A 155 -1.07 3.45 -0.39
CA ALA A 155 -0.28 4.13 -1.41
C ALA A 155 0.95 3.30 -1.83
N PHE A 156 1.62 2.64 -0.88
CA PHE A 156 2.75 1.75 -1.18
C PHE A 156 2.36 0.58 -2.11
N PHE A 157 1.18 -0.01 -1.92
CA PHE A 157 0.72 -1.12 -2.75
C PHE A 157 0.12 -0.69 -4.08
N LEU A 158 -0.53 0.47 -4.15
CA LEU A 158 -1.18 0.98 -5.37
C LEU A 158 -0.20 1.67 -6.33
N ASN A 159 0.96 2.12 -5.86
CA ASN A 159 1.95 2.80 -6.68
C ASN A 159 2.70 1.80 -7.59
N ASP A 160 2.66 2.05 -8.91
CA ASP A 160 3.28 1.21 -9.95
C ASP A 160 4.81 1.09 -9.83
N LYS A 161 5.48 2.08 -9.24
CA LYS A 161 6.94 2.03 -9.03
C LYS A 161 7.33 1.03 -7.93
N THR A 162 6.47 0.84 -6.93
CA THR A 162 6.74 0.00 -5.75
C THR A 162 6.12 -1.40 -5.87
N VAL A 163 4.83 -1.51 -6.18
CA VAL A 163 4.14 -2.81 -6.33
C VAL A 163 3.19 -2.84 -7.53
N GLY A 164 2.36 -1.81 -7.74
CA GLY A 164 1.41 -1.75 -8.86
C GLY A 164 0.18 -2.66 -8.73
N LEU A 165 -0.39 -2.81 -7.53
CA LEU A 165 -1.69 -3.48 -7.38
C LEU A 165 -2.83 -2.56 -7.83
N SER A 166 -3.79 -3.10 -8.58
CA SER A 166 -5.09 -2.45 -8.74
C SER A 166 -5.88 -2.45 -7.42
N HIS A 167 -6.80 -1.49 -7.25
CA HIS A 167 -7.72 -1.45 -6.10
C HIS A 167 -8.45 -2.78 -5.84
N LYS A 168 -8.85 -3.50 -6.90
CA LYS A 168 -9.51 -4.82 -6.80
C LYS A 168 -8.57 -5.89 -6.22
N GLN A 169 -7.31 -5.90 -6.64
CA GLN A 169 -6.28 -6.81 -6.12
C GLN A 169 -5.90 -6.48 -4.68
N LEU A 170 -5.76 -5.18 -4.35
CA LEU A 170 -5.54 -4.69 -2.99
C LEU A 170 -6.68 -5.13 -2.05
N ARG A 171 -7.93 -4.88 -2.43
CA ARG A 171 -9.13 -5.29 -1.68
C ARG A 171 -9.13 -6.80 -1.42
N LYS A 172 -8.89 -7.63 -2.45
CA LYS A 172 -8.82 -9.10 -2.31
C LYS A 172 -7.72 -9.50 -1.31
N MET A 173 -6.54 -8.88 -1.40
CA MET A 173 -5.40 -9.14 -0.52
C MET A 173 -5.77 -8.84 0.94
N VAL A 174 -6.24 -7.63 1.23
CA VAL A 174 -6.62 -7.17 2.59
C VAL A 174 -7.73 -8.03 3.20
N LEU A 175 -8.78 -8.38 2.45
CA LEU A 175 -9.88 -9.22 2.95
C LEU A 175 -9.47 -10.68 3.17
N SER A 176 -8.52 -11.18 2.38
CA SER A 176 -8.02 -12.55 2.54
C SER A 176 -7.15 -12.69 3.79
N ARG A 177 -6.23 -11.73 4.05
CA ARG A 177 -5.29 -11.71 5.20
C ARG A 177 -5.27 -10.34 5.91
N PRO A 178 -6.31 -10.01 6.70
CA PRO A 178 -6.40 -8.75 7.45
C PRO A 178 -5.23 -8.46 8.38
N GLN A 179 -4.55 -9.49 8.89
CA GLN A 179 -3.43 -9.37 9.82
C GLN A 179 -2.23 -8.60 9.23
N LEU A 180 -2.13 -8.51 7.89
CA LEU A 180 -1.11 -7.70 7.21
C LEU A 180 -1.11 -6.23 7.63
N LEU A 181 -2.27 -5.66 7.98
CA LEU A 181 -2.39 -4.26 8.38
C LEU A 181 -1.68 -3.96 9.71
N SER A 182 -1.52 -4.97 10.56
CA SER A 182 -0.82 -4.84 11.84
C SER A 182 0.70 -4.76 11.68
N TYR A 183 1.25 -5.31 10.59
CA TYR A 183 2.69 -5.29 10.32
C TYR A 183 3.18 -3.88 9.99
N LYS A 184 4.41 -3.57 10.41
CA LYS A 184 5.06 -2.29 10.10
C LYS A 184 5.30 -2.19 8.59
N LEU A 185 5.01 -1.02 8.01
CA LEU A 185 5.20 -0.79 6.57
C LEU A 185 6.68 -0.98 6.16
N SER A 186 7.63 -0.59 7.01
CA SER A 186 9.07 -0.83 6.85
C SER A 186 9.41 -2.30 6.60
N ASN A 187 8.77 -3.23 7.32
CA ASN A 187 9.03 -4.66 7.20
C ASN A 187 8.45 -5.20 5.88
N ILE A 188 7.26 -4.72 5.50
CA ILE A 188 6.61 -5.05 4.22
C ILE A 188 7.45 -4.52 3.04
N GLN A 189 7.99 -3.31 3.16
CA GLN A 189 8.90 -2.70 2.18
C GLN A 189 10.18 -3.53 2.02
N ALA A 190 10.86 -3.86 3.12
CA ALA A 190 12.04 -4.72 3.10
C ALA A 190 11.76 -6.09 2.43
N THR A 191 10.65 -6.74 2.78
CA THR A 191 10.27 -8.03 2.16
C THR A 191 9.92 -7.86 0.68
N THR A 192 9.34 -6.73 0.27
CA THR A 192 9.08 -6.42 -1.15
C THR A 192 10.39 -6.24 -1.92
N THR A 193 11.35 -5.50 -1.37
CA THR A 193 12.71 -5.34 -1.93
C THR A 193 13.43 -6.68 -2.03
N PHE A 194 13.38 -7.54 -0.99
CA PHE A 194 13.94 -8.90 -1.06
C PHE A 194 13.38 -9.69 -2.27
N PHE A 195 12.07 -9.67 -2.50
CA PHE A 195 11.46 -10.40 -3.62
C PHE A 195 11.69 -9.75 -4.99
N ARG A 196 11.65 -8.42 -5.08
CA ARG A 196 11.75 -7.69 -6.37
C ARG A 196 13.19 -7.45 -6.82
N GLU A 197 14.10 -7.20 -5.90
CA GLU A 197 15.47 -6.77 -6.17
C GLU A 197 16.45 -7.93 -5.94
N GLU A 198 16.47 -8.52 -4.74
CA GLU A 198 17.41 -9.61 -4.42
C GLU A 198 17.07 -10.91 -5.17
N LEU A 199 15.82 -11.38 -5.07
CA LEU A 199 15.34 -12.54 -5.83
C LEU A 199 15.01 -12.16 -7.30
N GLY A 200 14.95 -10.88 -7.64
CA GLY A 200 14.70 -10.40 -8.99
C GLY A 200 13.42 -10.94 -9.62
N LEU A 201 12.29 -10.90 -8.90
CA LEU A 201 10.97 -11.22 -9.46
C LEU A 201 10.41 -10.05 -10.26
N SER A 202 9.77 -10.34 -11.40
CA SER A 202 9.04 -9.31 -12.14
C SER A 202 7.85 -8.79 -11.32
N SER A 203 7.43 -7.54 -11.54
CA SER A 203 6.24 -6.99 -10.86
C SER A 203 5.00 -7.87 -11.08
N LYS A 204 4.84 -8.46 -12.28
CA LYS A 204 3.74 -9.38 -12.59
C LYS A 204 3.79 -10.65 -11.74
N ASP A 205 4.97 -11.25 -11.60
CA ASP A 205 5.14 -12.47 -10.80
C ASP A 205 4.98 -12.21 -9.30
N PHE A 206 5.50 -11.08 -8.82
CA PHE A 206 5.33 -10.63 -7.44
C PHE A 206 3.86 -10.36 -7.11
N ILE A 207 3.13 -9.63 -7.98
CA ILE A 207 1.67 -9.43 -7.85
C ILE A 207 0.94 -10.78 -7.84
N SER A 208 1.29 -11.70 -8.75
CA SER A 208 0.68 -13.05 -8.81
C SER A 208 0.85 -13.80 -7.47
N MET A 209 2.07 -13.79 -6.93
CA MET A 209 2.42 -14.38 -5.64
C MET A 209 1.65 -13.74 -4.47
N LEU A 210 1.51 -12.42 -4.45
CA LEU A 210 0.68 -11.72 -3.44
C LEU A 210 -0.81 -12.04 -3.57
N GLN A 211 -1.31 -12.27 -4.79
CA GLN A 211 -2.72 -12.58 -5.04
C GLN A 211 -3.10 -14.03 -4.72
N SER A 212 -2.12 -14.95 -4.64
CA SER A 212 -2.29 -16.33 -4.19
C SER A 212 -1.98 -16.49 -2.70
N TYR A 213 -0.92 -15.85 -2.19
CA TYR A 213 -0.45 -16.02 -0.82
C TYR A 213 0.12 -14.73 -0.20
N PRO A 214 -0.75 -13.82 0.28
CA PRO A 214 -0.33 -12.54 0.86
C PRO A 214 0.55 -12.67 2.12
N SER A 215 0.43 -13.79 2.85
CA SER A 215 1.15 -14.03 4.10
C SER A 215 2.67 -14.08 3.93
N VAL A 216 3.18 -14.18 2.69
CA VAL A 216 4.63 -14.15 2.42
C VAL A 216 5.30 -12.87 2.94
N LEU A 217 4.57 -11.75 2.95
CA LEU A 217 5.01 -10.46 3.48
C LEU A 217 5.14 -10.42 5.01
N MET A 218 4.63 -11.44 5.71
CA MET A 218 4.60 -11.52 7.18
C MET A 218 5.79 -12.30 7.76
N TYR A 219 6.57 -12.96 6.91
CA TYR A 219 7.74 -13.73 7.34
C TYR A 219 8.99 -12.84 7.51
N SER A 220 9.84 -13.21 8.45
CA SER A 220 11.16 -12.62 8.63
C SER A 220 12.05 -12.97 7.43
N ILE A 221 12.75 -11.97 6.89
CA ILE A 221 13.71 -12.17 5.79
C ILE A 221 14.80 -13.13 6.27
N ASP A 222 15.46 -12.80 7.38
CA ASP A 222 16.67 -13.48 7.84
C ASP A 222 16.40 -14.84 8.50
N ASN A 223 15.24 -15.01 9.14
CA ASN A 223 14.89 -16.26 9.84
C ASN A 223 14.02 -17.23 9.01
N ARG A 224 13.48 -16.79 7.86
CA ARG A 224 12.60 -17.64 7.02
C ARG A 224 12.88 -17.51 5.54
N LEU A 225 12.79 -16.31 4.95
CA LEU A 225 12.81 -16.15 3.50
C LEU A 225 14.19 -16.47 2.91
N ARG A 226 15.24 -15.79 3.40
CA ARG A 226 16.63 -15.93 2.95
C ARG A 226 17.17 -17.35 3.20
N PRO A 227 17.02 -17.97 4.39
CA PRO A 227 17.41 -19.37 4.59
C PRO A 227 16.68 -20.37 3.69
N THR A 228 15.41 -20.13 3.34
CA THR A 228 14.65 -21.03 2.45
C THR A 228 15.13 -20.92 1.01
N VAL A 229 15.44 -19.70 0.55
CA VAL A 229 16.02 -19.45 -0.77
C VAL A 229 17.44 -20.04 -0.86
N ASP A 230 18.27 -19.82 0.16
CA ASP A 230 19.62 -20.37 0.27
C ASP A 230 19.63 -21.90 0.25
N PHE A 231 18.74 -22.55 1.01
CA PHE A 231 18.57 -24.01 0.95
C PHE A 231 18.24 -24.50 -0.47
N LEU A 232 17.35 -23.82 -1.18
CA LEU A 232 17.01 -24.20 -2.56
C LEU A 232 18.17 -23.99 -3.53
N GLN A 233 18.91 -22.88 -3.42
CA GLN A 233 20.04 -22.56 -4.30
C GLN A 233 21.28 -23.42 -3.99
N ASN A 234 21.71 -23.48 -2.73
CA ASN A 234 23.01 -24.02 -2.35
C ASN A 234 22.94 -25.48 -1.86
N THR A 235 21.86 -25.88 -1.18
CA THR A 235 21.72 -27.26 -0.68
C THR A 235 21.06 -28.19 -1.71
N VAL A 236 19.99 -27.74 -2.36
CA VAL A 236 19.26 -28.51 -3.40
C VAL A 236 19.83 -28.27 -4.81
N GLN A 237 20.65 -27.23 -5.00
CA GLN A 237 21.27 -26.90 -6.30
C GLN A 237 20.23 -26.60 -7.38
N CYS A 238 19.15 -25.89 -7.02
CA CYS A 238 18.20 -25.34 -7.98
C CYS A 238 18.75 -24.09 -8.66
N THR A 239 18.52 -23.95 -9.98
CA THR A 239 18.82 -22.71 -10.70
C THR A 239 17.93 -21.55 -10.22
N ASP A 240 18.40 -20.31 -10.32
CA ASP A 240 17.64 -19.13 -9.88
C ASP A 240 16.26 -19.05 -10.52
N GLN A 241 16.15 -19.35 -11.82
CA GLN A 241 14.86 -19.41 -12.52
C GLN A 241 13.92 -20.47 -11.91
N ARG A 242 14.45 -21.58 -11.41
CA ARG A 242 13.68 -22.61 -10.70
C ARG A 242 13.25 -22.12 -9.31
N VAL A 243 14.15 -21.47 -8.56
CA VAL A 243 13.83 -20.91 -7.24
C VAL A 243 12.74 -19.84 -7.35
N LYS A 244 12.89 -18.89 -8.27
CA LYS A 244 11.86 -17.89 -8.61
C LYS A 244 10.50 -18.55 -8.90
N ARG A 245 10.49 -19.60 -9.73
CA ARG A 245 9.26 -20.36 -10.06
C ARG A 245 8.65 -21.08 -8.85
N ILE A 246 9.47 -21.64 -7.96
CA ILE A 246 8.98 -22.26 -6.71
C ILE A 246 8.35 -21.19 -5.81
N CYS A 247 9.03 -20.07 -5.58
CA CYS A 247 8.52 -18.97 -4.76
C CYS A 247 7.20 -18.39 -5.29
N THR A 248 7.03 -18.24 -6.61
CA THR A 248 5.83 -17.64 -7.21
C THR A 248 4.67 -18.63 -7.37
N SER A 249 4.96 -19.89 -7.67
CA SER A 249 3.93 -20.93 -7.88
C SER A 249 3.52 -21.62 -6.58
N TYR A 250 4.44 -21.74 -5.62
CA TYR A 250 4.26 -22.41 -4.33
C TYR A 250 4.82 -21.55 -3.16
N PRO A 251 4.33 -20.31 -2.98
CA PRO A 251 4.78 -19.40 -1.91
C PRO A 251 4.57 -19.93 -0.48
N ASN A 252 3.77 -20.98 -0.31
CA ASN A 252 3.65 -21.71 0.96
C ASN A 252 4.96 -22.41 1.37
N VAL A 253 5.97 -22.52 0.49
CA VAL A 253 7.33 -22.96 0.83
C VAL A 253 7.90 -22.22 2.06
N PHE A 254 7.62 -20.92 2.18
CA PHE A 254 8.08 -20.10 3.31
C PHE A 254 7.32 -20.33 4.63
N SER A 255 6.25 -21.13 4.61
CA SER A 255 5.44 -21.43 5.80
C SER A 255 5.95 -22.63 6.61
N HIS A 256 6.84 -23.43 6.04
CA HIS A 256 7.42 -24.62 6.69
C HIS A 256 8.76 -24.29 7.36
N SER A 257 9.26 -25.20 8.21
CA SER A 257 10.57 -25.03 8.84
C SER A 257 11.63 -25.83 8.11
N LEU A 258 12.78 -25.20 7.84
CA LEU A 258 13.94 -25.88 7.28
C LEU A 258 14.31 -27.11 8.11
N ASP A 259 14.54 -26.90 9.40
CA ASP A 259 15.05 -27.94 10.32
C ASP A 259 14.04 -29.07 10.56
N LYS A 260 12.74 -28.76 10.55
CA LYS A 260 11.67 -29.71 10.88
C LYS A 260 10.99 -30.34 9.67
N THR A 261 11.14 -29.77 8.47
CA THR A 261 10.41 -30.20 7.27
C THR A 261 11.32 -30.47 6.09
N PHE A 262 12.31 -29.60 5.82
CA PHE A 262 13.13 -29.70 4.61
C PHE A 262 14.39 -30.54 4.80
N LEU A 263 15.10 -30.38 5.92
CA LEU A 263 16.28 -31.19 6.23
C LEU A 263 15.96 -32.68 6.44
N PRO A 264 14.90 -33.08 7.19
CA PRO A 264 14.57 -34.49 7.37
C PRO A 264 14.20 -35.19 6.07
N LYS A 265 13.44 -34.51 5.19
CA LYS A 265 13.06 -35.05 3.88
C LYS A 265 14.22 -35.13 2.91
N LEU A 266 15.14 -34.15 2.96
CA LEU A 266 16.37 -34.23 2.19
C LEU A 266 17.26 -35.40 2.65
N ALA A 267 17.30 -35.70 3.95
CA ALA A 267 17.97 -36.88 4.48
C ALA A 267 17.30 -38.17 3.98
N PHE A 268 15.97 -38.30 4.12
CA PHE A 268 15.20 -39.45 3.63
C PHE A 268 15.40 -39.70 2.13
N LEU A 269 15.35 -38.67 1.29
CA LEU A 269 15.61 -38.83 -0.15
C LEU A 269 17.04 -39.32 -0.45
N LYS A 270 18.04 -38.93 0.35
CA LYS A 270 19.42 -39.45 0.24
C LYS A 270 19.53 -40.88 0.76
N GLU A 271 18.81 -41.26 1.80
CA GLU A 271 18.73 -42.63 2.32
C GLU A 271 18.10 -43.60 1.32
N LEU A 272 17.12 -43.13 0.53
CA LEU A 272 16.60 -43.84 -0.65
C LEU A 272 17.60 -43.93 -1.83
N GLY A 273 18.81 -43.41 -1.67
CA GLY A 273 19.87 -43.47 -2.68
C GLY A 273 19.79 -42.42 -3.78
N LEU A 274 18.86 -41.45 -3.73
CA LEU A 274 18.74 -40.45 -4.78
C LEU A 274 19.98 -39.54 -4.80
N ASN A 275 20.54 -39.39 -5.99
CA ASN A 275 21.63 -38.45 -6.22
C ASN A 275 21.13 -36.99 -6.25
N ARG A 276 22.05 -36.02 -6.19
CA ARG A 276 21.72 -34.58 -6.15
C ARG A 276 20.84 -34.12 -7.32
N SER A 277 21.05 -34.68 -8.52
CA SER A 277 20.25 -34.32 -9.70
C SER A 277 18.80 -34.80 -9.58
N GLU A 278 18.61 -36.02 -9.08
CA GLU A 278 17.30 -36.63 -8.84
C GLU A 278 16.53 -35.91 -7.74
N VAL A 279 17.18 -35.59 -6.62
CA VAL A 279 16.59 -34.75 -5.55
C VAL A 279 16.14 -33.40 -6.12
N SER A 280 16.97 -32.76 -6.96
CA SER A 280 16.61 -31.52 -7.66
C SER A 280 15.41 -31.73 -8.59
N GLN A 281 15.29 -32.86 -9.31
CA GLN A 281 14.10 -33.19 -10.10
C GLN A 281 12.84 -33.40 -9.24
N VAL A 282 12.93 -34.08 -8.09
CA VAL A 282 11.80 -34.28 -7.17
C VAL A 282 11.28 -32.92 -6.67
N VAL A 283 12.19 -32.05 -6.21
CA VAL A 283 11.86 -30.70 -5.76
C VAL A 283 11.26 -29.85 -6.89
N LYS A 284 11.78 -30.00 -8.11
CA LYS A 284 11.36 -29.31 -9.35
C LYS A 284 9.96 -29.67 -9.83
N PHE A 285 9.55 -30.94 -9.73
CA PHE A 285 8.31 -31.44 -10.32
C PHE A 285 7.16 -31.62 -9.32
N ALA A 286 7.45 -31.96 -8.06
CA ALA A 286 6.43 -32.16 -7.04
C ALA A 286 6.67 -31.31 -5.77
N PRO A 287 6.61 -29.96 -5.83
CA PRO A 287 6.70 -29.09 -4.66
C PRO A 287 5.79 -29.53 -3.50
N THR A 288 4.53 -29.87 -3.81
CA THR A 288 3.53 -30.34 -2.83
C THR A 288 3.93 -31.62 -2.09
N LEU A 289 4.78 -32.47 -2.67
CA LEU A 289 5.16 -33.76 -2.08
C LEU A 289 6.12 -33.57 -0.90
N TRP A 290 7.11 -32.69 -1.02
CA TRP A 290 8.01 -32.37 0.10
C TRP A 290 7.45 -31.27 1.02
N LEU A 291 6.50 -30.45 0.57
CA LEU A 291 5.81 -29.43 1.39
C LEU A 291 4.74 -29.98 2.35
N SER A 292 4.26 -31.21 2.20
CA SER A 292 3.22 -31.78 3.09
C SER A 292 3.80 -32.23 4.44
N GLU A 293 3.31 -31.76 5.59
CA GLU A 293 3.74 -32.28 6.91
C GLU A 293 3.40 -33.75 7.16
N LYS A 294 2.57 -34.38 6.31
CA LYS A 294 2.09 -35.77 6.48
C LYS A 294 2.63 -36.76 5.45
N ASN A 295 3.35 -36.30 4.42
CA ASN A 295 3.87 -37.17 3.36
C ASN A 295 5.39 -37.07 3.36
N LEU A 296 6.06 -38.23 3.51
CA LEU A 296 7.48 -38.37 3.85
C LEU A 296 7.73 -38.02 5.33
#